data_AF-A0A5D2DMJ4-F1
#
_entry.id   AF-A0A5D2DMJ4-F1
#
_cell.length_a   1.000
_cell.length_b   1.000
_cell.length_c   1.000
_cell.angle_alpha   90.00
_cell.angle_beta   90.00
_cell.angle_gamma   90.00
#
_symmetry.space_group_name_H-M   'P 1'
#
loop_
_entity.id
_entity.type
_entity.pdbx_description
1 polymer ?
#
loop_
_entity_poly.entity_id
_entity_poly.type
_entity_poly.pdbx_seq_one_letter_code
_entity_poly.pdbx_strand_id
1 'polypeptide(L)'
;MTDKPILDENSVPSCLENIRRDELEVTFLGTGSSQPSKYRNVTAIYFNLFSNGSLLLDCGEGTLAQLKRRYGMEGAESAVRNLACIWISHIHADHHVGLVRVLTLRRDLLKGVSHDPLIVLGPSQLKRFLDAYQRLEDLDMQFLDNKATTLFSWETFELDNESNKNNELVIERDEDVKNGNLTSCRESCSQGSSKRLKISVTVAKIETFALLNRLKKVLNEAGIERLISFPVVHCPESFGVVLKAADRINSIGKAIPGWKVVYSGDTRPCSEMIEASQGATILIHEATFEDGMAGEAIAKNHSTTKEAIEVGNLAAAYRVILTHFSQRYPKIPVLDEISMHKTCIAFDLMTINLADLHVLPKLIPYLKLLFRTEMLIDNSDDHVEEAGL
;
A
#
# COMPACT_ATOMS: atom_id res chain seq x y z
N MET A 1 27.52 17.54 5.08
CA MET A 1 26.39 17.18 5.95
C MET A 1 25.50 18.40 6.02
N THR A 2 24.47 18.44 5.18
CA THR A 2 23.46 19.51 5.21
C THR A 2 22.37 19.06 6.15
N ASP A 3 22.37 19.61 7.36
CA ASP A 3 21.29 19.49 8.32
C ASP A 3 20.01 20.00 7.67
N LYS A 4 19.15 19.07 7.22
CA LYS A 4 17.76 19.41 6.91
C LYS A 4 17.10 19.77 8.25
N PRO A 5 16.34 20.88 8.32
CA PRO A 5 15.71 21.27 9.56
C PRO A 5 14.74 20.17 9.98
N ILE A 6 14.93 19.66 11.20
CA ILE A 6 13.89 18.95 11.94
C ILE A 6 12.66 19.87 11.85
N LEU A 7 11.58 19.39 11.23
CA LEU A 7 10.31 20.12 11.18
C LEU A 7 10.01 20.59 12.60
N ASP A 8 9.89 21.90 12.80
CA ASP A 8 9.46 22.50 14.06
C ASP A 8 8.23 21.72 14.53
N GLU A 9 8.26 21.16 15.74
CA GLU A 9 7.38 20.07 16.18
C GLU A 9 5.90 20.46 16.18
N ASN A 10 5.62 21.77 16.16
CA ASN A 10 4.28 22.36 16.06
C ASN A 10 3.93 22.88 14.67
N SER A 11 4.85 22.86 13.71
CA SER A 11 4.61 23.31 12.35
C SER A 11 3.83 22.26 11.55
N VAL A 12 2.69 22.67 11.02
CA VAL A 12 1.90 21.84 10.11
C VAL A 12 2.62 21.84 8.75
N PRO A 13 2.91 20.66 8.14
CA PRO A 13 3.55 20.58 6.83
C PRO A 13 2.81 21.38 5.77
N SER A 14 3.54 21.97 4.82
CA SER A 14 2.94 22.76 3.73
C SER A 14 1.92 21.97 2.91
N CYS A 15 2.10 20.65 2.76
CA CYS A 15 1.15 19.78 2.09
C CYS A 15 -0.22 19.66 2.79
N LEU A 16 -0.34 20.13 4.04
CA LEU A 16 -1.59 20.20 4.80
C LEU A 16 -2.16 21.63 4.89
N GLU A 17 -1.50 22.62 4.28
CA GLU A 17 -2.00 24.00 4.23
C GLU A 17 -3.37 24.05 3.55
N ASN A 18 -4.39 24.56 4.26
CA ASN A 18 -5.77 24.62 3.80
C ASN A 18 -6.30 23.27 3.26
N ILE A 19 -5.85 22.15 3.83
CA ILE A 19 -6.33 20.82 3.45
C ILE A 19 -7.85 20.76 3.64
N ARG A 20 -8.57 20.31 2.62
CA ARG A 20 -10.01 20.10 2.74
C ARG A 20 -10.26 18.75 3.41
N ARG A 21 -11.37 18.66 4.14
CA ARG A 21 -11.73 17.42 4.84
C ARG A 21 -12.11 16.29 3.88
N ASP A 22 -12.42 16.60 2.63
CA ASP A 22 -12.76 15.64 1.59
C ASP A 22 -11.56 15.22 0.71
N GLU A 23 -10.32 15.50 1.14
CA GLU A 23 -9.11 15.09 0.43
C GLU A 23 -8.73 13.63 0.69
N LEU A 24 -8.62 13.24 1.96
CA LEU A 24 -8.34 11.86 2.35
C LEU A 24 -8.78 11.60 3.79
N GLU A 25 -9.44 10.47 3.96
CA GLU A 25 -9.72 9.85 5.24
C GLU A 25 -9.20 8.41 5.24
N VAL A 26 -8.39 8.06 6.24
CA VAL A 26 -7.79 6.72 6.40
C VAL A 26 -8.53 5.98 7.50
N THR A 27 -9.11 4.83 7.17
CA THR A 27 -9.78 3.95 8.12
C THR A 27 -9.05 2.62 8.25
N PHE A 28 -8.64 2.30 9.47
CA PHE A 28 -8.01 1.02 9.80
C PHE A 28 -9.10 -0.01 10.06
N LEU A 29 -9.41 -0.86 9.08
CA LEU A 29 -10.46 -1.87 9.21
C LEU A 29 -10.00 -3.05 10.08
N GLY A 30 -8.70 -3.33 10.07
CA GLY A 30 -8.07 -4.29 10.97
C GLY A 30 -6.62 -3.89 11.23
N THR A 31 -6.14 -4.20 12.43
CA THR A 31 -4.85 -3.74 12.95
C THR A 31 -4.02 -4.85 13.59
N GLY A 32 -4.42 -6.11 13.40
CA GLY A 32 -3.78 -7.28 13.96
C GLY A 32 -2.93 -8.06 12.97
N SER A 33 -1.94 -8.76 13.52
CA SER A 33 -1.04 -9.68 12.82
C SER A 33 -1.48 -11.13 12.92
N SER A 34 -1.27 -11.88 11.83
CA SER A 34 -1.37 -13.33 11.66
C SER A 34 -2.77 -13.93 11.78
N GLN A 35 -3.49 -13.69 12.86
CA GLN A 35 -4.81 -14.28 13.11
C GLN A 35 -5.76 -13.24 13.70
N PRO A 36 -7.06 -13.28 13.38
CA PRO A 36 -8.03 -12.39 14.02
C PRO A 36 -8.14 -12.72 15.52
N SER A 37 -8.33 -11.69 16.34
CA SER A 37 -8.57 -11.83 17.78
C SER A 37 -9.91 -11.23 18.19
N LYS A 38 -10.23 -11.31 19.48
CA LYS A 38 -11.40 -10.66 20.07
C LYS A 38 -11.39 -9.14 19.87
N TYR A 39 -10.21 -8.50 19.82
CA TYR A 39 -10.07 -7.05 19.86
C TYR A 39 -9.56 -6.44 18.57
N ARG A 40 -8.83 -7.20 17.75
CA ARG A 40 -8.28 -6.72 16.47
C ARG A 40 -8.46 -7.79 15.40
N ASN A 41 -9.04 -7.38 14.28
CA ASN A 41 -9.07 -8.15 13.06
C ASN A 41 -7.73 -8.04 12.31
N VAL A 42 -7.51 -8.94 11.36
CA VAL A 42 -6.32 -8.91 10.49
C VAL A 42 -6.31 -7.71 9.55
N THR A 43 -5.13 -7.38 9.03
CA THR A 43 -4.84 -6.08 8.43
C THR A 43 -5.65 -5.77 7.17
N ALA A 44 -6.25 -4.58 7.19
CA ALA A 44 -6.83 -3.93 6.02
C ALA A 44 -7.00 -2.43 6.30
N ILE A 45 -6.63 -1.59 5.34
CA ILE A 45 -6.66 -0.14 5.48
C ILE A 45 -7.39 0.48 4.30
N TYR A 46 -8.51 1.13 4.59
CA TYR A 46 -9.37 1.76 3.60
C TYR A 46 -9.07 3.26 3.50
N PHE A 47 -8.76 3.72 2.30
CA PHE A 47 -8.51 5.13 1.98
C PHE A 47 -9.72 5.68 1.25
N ASN A 48 -10.47 6.55 1.93
CA ASN A 48 -11.62 7.24 1.36
C ASN A 48 -11.16 8.58 0.76
N LEU A 49 -11.25 8.70 -0.56
CA LEU A 49 -10.98 9.93 -1.33
C LEU A 49 -12.31 10.60 -1.74
N PHE A 50 -13.39 10.28 -1.03
CA PHE A 50 -14.72 10.87 -1.15
C PHE A 50 -15.26 10.78 -2.58
N SER A 51 -15.48 11.92 -3.24
CA SER A 51 -15.99 11.97 -4.61
C SER A 51 -15.01 11.39 -5.63
N ASN A 52 -13.72 11.30 -5.29
CA ASN A 52 -12.67 10.84 -6.19
C ASN A 52 -12.44 9.32 -6.08
N GLY A 53 -13.26 8.62 -5.29
CA GLY A 53 -13.20 7.17 -5.14
C GLY A 53 -12.48 6.72 -3.88
N SER A 54 -11.91 5.52 -3.91
CA SER A 54 -11.24 4.95 -2.74
C SER A 54 -10.18 3.91 -3.11
N LEU A 55 -9.26 3.65 -2.18
CA LEU A 55 -8.23 2.63 -2.30
C LEU A 55 -8.34 1.68 -1.11
N LEU A 56 -7.88 0.45 -1.28
CA LEU A 56 -7.74 -0.52 -0.20
C LEU A 56 -6.30 -1.04 -0.18
N LEU A 57 -5.62 -0.86 0.95
CA LEU A 57 -4.28 -1.39 1.19
C LEU A 57 -4.39 -2.60 2.11
N ASP A 58 -4.00 -3.76 1.60
CA ASP A 58 -4.27 -5.08 2.16
C ASP A 58 -5.76 -5.35 2.41
N CYS A 59 -6.11 -6.62 2.42
CA CYS A 59 -7.48 -7.11 2.50
C CYS A 59 -7.53 -8.47 3.20
N GLY A 60 -7.13 -8.47 4.48
CA GLY A 60 -7.24 -9.64 5.34
C GLY A 60 -8.66 -10.18 5.49
N GLU A 61 -8.79 -11.38 6.06
CA GLU A 61 -10.09 -11.96 6.39
C GLU A 61 -10.99 -10.98 7.15
N GLY A 62 -12.29 -10.97 6.85
CA GLY A 62 -13.26 -10.12 7.55
C GLY A 62 -13.29 -8.64 7.11
N THR A 63 -12.43 -8.20 6.18
CA THR A 63 -12.38 -6.80 5.67
C THR A 63 -13.76 -6.27 5.26
N LEU A 64 -14.54 -7.04 4.49
CA LEU A 64 -15.89 -6.62 4.09
C LEU A 64 -16.84 -6.48 5.28
N ALA A 65 -16.71 -7.35 6.29
CA ALA A 65 -17.52 -7.25 7.50
C ALA A 65 -17.16 -5.99 8.31
N GLN A 66 -15.88 -5.62 8.37
CA GLN A 66 -15.42 -4.39 9.01
C GLN A 66 -15.90 -3.13 8.26
N LEU A 67 -15.91 -3.14 6.93
CA LEU A 67 -16.54 -2.08 6.13
C LEU A 67 -18.02 -1.92 6.50
N LYS A 68 -18.76 -3.03 6.55
CA LYS A 68 -20.19 -3.03 6.94
C LYS A 68 -20.39 -2.56 8.38
N ARG A 69 -19.48 -2.89 9.29
CA ARG A 69 -19.52 -2.43 10.68
C ARG A 69 -19.29 -0.92 10.78
N ARG A 70 -18.34 -0.38 10.00
CA ARG A 70 -17.97 1.03 10.04
C ARG A 70 -19.00 1.95 9.37
N TYR A 71 -19.47 1.54 8.19
CA TYR A 71 -20.22 2.40 7.27
C TYR A 71 -21.68 1.95 7.08
N GLY A 72 -22.11 0.87 7.74
CA GLY A 72 -23.39 0.24 7.47
C GLY A 72 -23.38 -0.53 6.14
N MET A 73 -24.50 -1.17 5.82
CA MET A 73 -24.63 -2.01 4.62
C MET A 73 -24.46 -1.18 3.34
N GLU A 74 -25.25 -0.11 3.19
CA GLU A 74 -25.21 0.76 2.01
C GLU A 74 -23.87 1.50 1.87
N GLY A 75 -23.31 1.98 2.99
CA GLY A 75 -22.02 2.66 2.98
C GLY A 75 -20.87 1.72 2.57
N ALA A 76 -20.91 0.45 3.01
CA ALA A 76 -19.94 -0.55 2.58
C ALA A 76 -20.08 -0.89 1.09
N GLU A 77 -21.30 -1.01 0.58
CA GLU A 77 -21.53 -1.22 -0.86
C GLU A 77 -21.05 -0.02 -1.68
N SER A 78 -21.30 1.21 -1.22
CA SER A 78 -20.77 2.42 -1.86
C SER A 78 -19.24 2.44 -1.84
N ALA A 79 -18.62 2.08 -0.71
CA ALA A 79 -17.17 2.01 -0.57
C ALA A 79 -16.58 1.01 -1.58
N VAL A 80 -17.15 -0.20 -1.66
CA VAL A 80 -16.69 -1.26 -2.57
C VAL A 80 -16.94 -0.91 -4.04
N ARG A 81 -18.08 -0.31 -4.37
CA ARG A 81 -18.42 0.16 -5.71
C ARG A 81 -17.41 1.19 -6.23
N ASN A 82 -16.99 2.11 -5.36
CA ASN A 82 -16.12 3.23 -5.69
C ASN A 82 -14.62 2.92 -5.51
N LEU A 83 -14.22 1.65 -5.36
CA LEU A 83 -12.81 1.28 -5.34
C LEU A 83 -12.16 1.58 -6.69
N ALA A 84 -11.10 2.37 -6.65
CA ALA A 84 -10.24 2.71 -7.78
C ALA A 84 -9.22 1.60 -8.04
N CYS A 85 -8.53 1.15 -6.99
CA CYS A 85 -7.69 -0.05 -7.02
C CYS A 85 -7.55 -0.67 -5.62
N ILE A 86 -7.05 -1.89 -5.58
CA ILE A 86 -6.62 -2.59 -4.35
C ILE A 86 -5.13 -2.87 -4.48
N TRP A 87 -4.37 -2.63 -3.42
CA TRP A 87 -2.94 -2.94 -3.37
C TRP A 87 -2.67 -3.91 -2.22
N ILE A 88 -1.96 -4.99 -2.50
CA ILE A 88 -1.60 -6.03 -1.53
C ILE A 88 -0.08 -6.05 -1.36
N SER A 89 0.38 -5.98 -0.11
CA SER A 89 1.81 -5.91 0.25
C SER A 89 2.56 -7.19 -0.06
N HIS A 90 2.02 -8.34 0.36
CA HIS A 90 2.66 -9.64 0.24
C HIS A 90 1.64 -10.81 0.34
N ILE A 91 2.12 -12.06 0.35
CA ILE A 91 1.29 -13.27 0.21
C ILE A 91 0.81 -13.90 1.54
N HIS A 92 1.10 -13.32 2.70
CA HIS A 92 0.56 -13.90 3.93
C HIS A 92 -0.95 -13.70 4.03
N ALA A 93 -1.62 -14.73 4.57
CA ALA A 93 -3.07 -14.88 4.47
C ALA A 93 -3.84 -13.73 5.13
N ASP A 94 -3.30 -13.20 6.23
CA ASP A 94 -3.81 -12.09 7.00
C ASP A 94 -3.81 -10.75 6.25
N HIS A 95 -3.20 -10.68 5.06
CA HIS A 95 -3.19 -9.49 4.20
C HIS A 95 -4.04 -9.61 2.93
N HIS A 96 -4.56 -10.78 2.58
CA HIS A 96 -5.25 -10.91 1.27
C HIS A 96 -6.45 -11.88 1.22
N VAL A 97 -6.70 -12.70 2.25
CA VAL A 97 -7.75 -13.75 2.15
C VAL A 97 -9.18 -13.17 2.12
N GLY A 98 -9.39 -11.93 2.55
CA GLY A 98 -10.67 -11.22 2.39
C GLY A 98 -10.93 -10.70 0.98
N LEU A 99 -9.90 -10.65 0.12
CA LEU A 99 -9.94 -10.00 -1.19
C LEU A 99 -11.03 -10.52 -2.11
N VAL A 100 -11.17 -11.85 -2.20
CA VAL A 100 -12.17 -12.50 -3.08
C VAL A 100 -13.58 -12.03 -2.75
N ARG A 101 -13.90 -11.85 -1.47
CA ARG A 101 -15.24 -11.42 -1.05
C ARG A 101 -15.53 -9.96 -1.41
N VAL A 102 -14.50 -9.10 -1.40
CA VAL A 102 -14.63 -7.70 -1.83
C VAL A 102 -14.82 -7.62 -3.35
N LEU A 103 -14.02 -8.36 -4.11
CA LEU A 103 -14.09 -8.41 -5.58
C LEU A 103 -15.45 -8.93 -6.08
N THR A 104 -15.91 -10.05 -5.53
CA THR A 104 -17.20 -10.64 -5.88
C THR A 104 -18.38 -9.73 -5.56
N LEU A 105 -18.34 -9.03 -4.42
CA LEU A 105 -19.35 -8.01 -4.11
C LEU A 105 -19.31 -6.85 -5.13
N ARG A 106 -18.13 -6.35 -5.49
CA ARG A 106 -18.01 -5.25 -6.46
C ARG A 106 -18.60 -5.64 -7.81
N ARG A 107 -18.25 -6.83 -8.32
CA ARG A 107 -18.83 -7.40 -9.55
C ARG A 107 -20.37 -7.40 -9.47
N ASP A 108 -20.93 -7.92 -8.38
CA ASP A 108 -22.38 -8.03 -8.22
C ASP A 108 -23.06 -6.66 -8.17
N LEU A 109 -22.45 -5.68 -7.51
CA LEU A 109 -22.92 -4.29 -7.45
C LEU A 109 -22.90 -3.57 -8.80
N LEU A 110 -21.96 -3.92 -9.68
CA LEU A 110 -21.77 -3.31 -11.00
C LEU A 110 -22.35 -4.14 -12.15
N LYS A 111 -23.06 -5.23 -11.85
CA LYS A 111 -23.67 -6.09 -12.85
C LYS A 111 -24.64 -5.31 -13.74
N GLY A 112 -24.41 -5.37 -15.05
CA GLY A 112 -25.23 -4.67 -16.05
C GLY A 112 -24.90 -3.19 -16.22
N VAL A 113 -23.95 -2.65 -15.45
CA VAL A 113 -23.40 -1.30 -15.63
C VAL A 113 -22.12 -1.40 -16.44
N SER A 114 -21.90 -0.49 -17.40
CA SER A 114 -20.61 -0.44 -18.10
C SER A 114 -19.54 0.11 -17.17
N HIS A 115 -18.47 -0.67 -16.97
CA HIS A 115 -17.34 -0.31 -16.13
C HIS A 115 -16.10 -1.08 -16.61
N ASP A 116 -14.94 -0.62 -16.16
CA ASP A 116 -13.71 -1.40 -16.31
C ASP A 116 -13.50 -2.33 -15.10
N PRO A 117 -12.87 -3.51 -15.29
CA PRO A 117 -12.48 -4.40 -14.19
C PRO A 117 -11.58 -3.72 -13.16
N LEU A 118 -11.66 -4.08 -11.88
CA LEU A 118 -10.85 -3.45 -10.84
C LEU A 118 -9.35 -3.78 -11.02
N ILE A 119 -8.46 -2.79 -10.87
CA ILE A 119 -7.02 -3.07 -10.83
C ILE A 119 -6.65 -3.59 -9.45
N VAL A 120 -6.07 -4.80 -9.40
CA VAL A 120 -5.49 -5.40 -8.20
C VAL A 120 -3.98 -5.44 -8.36
N LEU A 121 -3.29 -4.66 -7.54
CA LEU A 121 -1.84 -4.66 -7.44
C LEU A 121 -1.41 -5.64 -6.35
N GLY A 122 -0.40 -6.45 -6.62
CA GLY A 122 0.14 -7.35 -5.61
C GLY A 122 1.37 -8.13 -6.06
N PRO A 123 1.94 -8.99 -5.20
CA PRO A 123 3.08 -9.83 -5.55
C PRO A 123 2.66 -10.95 -6.53
N SER A 124 3.60 -11.46 -7.33
CA SER A 124 3.32 -12.43 -8.39
C SER A 124 2.59 -13.70 -7.90
N GLN A 125 2.82 -14.11 -6.65
CA GLN A 125 2.18 -15.23 -5.97
C GLN A 125 0.69 -15.01 -5.80
N LEU A 126 0.25 -13.77 -5.52
CA LEU A 126 -1.16 -13.43 -5.36
C LEU A 126 -1.93 -13.68 -6.66
N LYS A 127 -1.31 -13.44 -7.82
CA LYS A 127 -1.92 -13.75 -9.11
C LYS A 127 -2.31 -15.22 -9.22
N ARG A 128 -1.45 -16.13 -8.76
CA ARG A 128 -1.74 -17.59 -8.81
C ARG A 128 -2.94 -17.95 -7.92
N PHE A 129 -3.03 -17.33 -6.74
CA PHE A 129 -4.17 -17.47 -5.84
C PHE A 129 -5.46 -16.96 -6.49
N LEU A 130 -5.44 -15.75 -7.07
CA LEU A 130 -6.60 -15.16 -7.72
C LEU A 130 -7.01 -15.89 -9.00
N ASP A 131 -6.05 -16.31 -9.83
CA ASP A 131 -6.31 -17.14 -11.02
C ASP A 131 -6.99 -18.47 -10.64
N ALA A 132 -6.74 -19.01 -9.44
CA ALA A 132 -7.41 -20.20 -8.96
C ALA A 132 -8.90 -19.96 -8.65
N TYR A 133 -9.22 -18.82 -8.03
CA TYR A 133 -10.60 -18.39 -7.80
C TYR A 133 -11.30 -17.98 -9.10
N GLN A 134 -10.60 -17.30 -10.01
CA GLN A 134 -11.12 -16.86 -11.31
C GLN A 134 -11.61 -18.04 -12.17
N ARG A 135 -11.10 -19.26 -11.96
CA ARG A 135 -11.60 -20.48 -12.61
C ARG A 135 -12.96 -20.94 -12.09
N LEU A 136 -13.35 -20.52 -10.88
CA LEU A 136 -14.59 -20.91 -10.21
C LEU A 136 -15.67 -19.82 -10.36
N GLU A 137 -15.28 -18.55 -10.25
CA GLU A 137 -16.16 -17.41 -10.47
C GLU A 137 -15.39 -16.22 -11.01
N ASP A 138 -16.06 -15.37 -11.80
CA ASP A 138 -15.46 -14.14 -12.30
C ASP A 138 -15.22 -13.16 -11.15
N LEU A 139 -13.98 -12.67 -10.96
CA LEU A 139 -13.66 -11.68 -9.94
C LEU A 139 -13.72 -10.23 -10.46
N ASP A 140 -14.01 -10.00 -11.75
CA ASP A 140 -14.06 -8.68 -12.38
C ASP A 140 -12.81 -7.83 -12.06
N MET A 141 -11.64 -8.39 -12.34
CA MET A 141 -10.36 -7.74 -12.02
C MET A 141 -9.29 -7.91 -13.10
N GLN A 142 -8.34 -6.98 -13.09
CA GLN A 142 -7.07 -7.06 -13.81
C GLN A 142 -5.92 -7.01 -12.81
N PHE A 143 -5.01 -7.96 -12.92
CA PHE A 143 -3.87 -8.07 -12.01
C PHE A 143 -2.65 -7.31 -12.55
N LEU A 144 -1.99 -6.53 -11.69
CA LEU A 144 -0.71 -5.87 -11.98
C LEU A 144 0.31 -6.24 -10.89
N ASP A 145 1.47 -6.74 -11.30
CA ASP A 145 2.53 -7.06 -10.34
C ASP A 145 3.10 -5.78 -9.70
N ASN A 146 3.29 -5.78 -8.38
CA ASN A 146 3.89 -4.65 -7.65
C ASN A 146 5.24 -4.23 -8.25
N LYS A 147 6.02 -5.17 -8.80
CA LYS A 147 7.29 -4.87 -9.50
C LYS A 147 7.12 -3.90 -10.66
N ALA A 148 5.95 -3.89 -11.33
CA ALA A 148 5.67 -2.97 -12.43
C ALA A 148 5.43 -1.52 -11.96
N THR A 149 5.27 -1.30 -10.66
CA THR A 149 5.03 0.02 -10.06
C THR A 149 6.19 0.50 -9.21
N THR A 150 7.39 -0.07 -9.37
CA THR A 150 8.60 0.50 -8.76
C THR A 150 8.96 1.84 -9.39
N LEU A 151 9.76 2.65 -8.69
CA LEU A 151 10.23 3.94 -9.22
C LEU A 151 10.92 3.75 -10.59
N PHE A 152 11.83 2.77 -10.67
CA PHE A 152 12.52 2.40 -11.91
C PHE A 152 11.56 1.96 -13.02
N SER A 153 10.51 1.21 -12.69
CA SER A 153 9.51 0.77 -13.68
C SER A 153 8.67 1.93 -14.21
N TRP A 154 8.31 2.89 -13.35
CA TRP A 154 7.64 4.11 -13.78
C TRP A 154 8.54 4.96 -14.69
N GLU A 155 9.81 5.16 -14.33
CA GLU A 155 10.77 5.89 -15.15
C GLU A 155 10.94 5.24 -16.53
N THR A 156 11.10 3.90 -16.57
CA THR A 156 11.18 3.15 -17.83
C THR A 156 9.90 3.30 -18.66
N PHE A 157 8.74 3.23 -18.01
CA PHE A 157 7.45 3.39 -18.68
C PHE A 157 7.25 4.78 -19.28
N GLU A 158 7.68 5.84 -18.58
CA GLU A 158 7.56 7.22 -19.06
C GLU A 158 8.50 7.49 -20.24
N LEU A 159 9.73 6.98 -20.21
CA LEU A 159 10.67 7.02 -21.34
C LEU A 159 10.13 6.26 -22.58
N ASP A 160 9.56 5.07 -22.38
CA ASP A 160 8.92 4.29 -23.45
C ASP A 160 7.69 5.03 -24.03
N ASN A 161 6.94 5.78 -23.21
CA ASN A 161 5.78 6.54 -23.66
C ASN A 161 6.17 7.80 -24.46
N GLU A 162 7.20 8.53 -24.03
CA GLU A 162 7.74 9.69 -24.77
C GLU A 162 8.32 9.29 -26.13
N SER A 163 9.09 8.19 -26.18
CA SER A 163 9.63 7.67 -27.44
C SER A 163 8.55 7.20 -28.42
N ASN A 164 7.46 6.60 -27.93
CA ASN A 164 6.31 6.22 -28.78
C ASN A 164 5.49 7.43 -29.25
N LYS A 165 5.43 8.54 -28.51
CA LYS A 165 4.82 9.79 -28.99
C LYS A 165 5.65 10.47 -30.06
N ASN A 166 6.98 10.35 -29.98
CA ASN A 166 7.91 10.96 -30.94
C ASN A 166 8.09 10.11 -32.22
N ASN A 167 7.83 8.80 -32.14
CA ASN A 167 7.79 7.90 -33.28
C ASN A 167 6.32 7.54 -33.59
N GLU A 168 5.60 8.38 -34.34
CA GLU A 168 4.35 7.96 -34.99
C GLU A 168 4.65 6.71 -35.85
N LEU A 169 4.35 5.54 -35.30
CA LEU A 169 4.52 4.24 -35.95
C LEU A 169 3.51 4.14 -37.10
N VAL A 170 4.02 4.34 -38.32
CA VAL A 170 3.41 3.80 -39.55
C VAL A 170 3.38 2.28 -39.40
N ILE A 171 2.23 1.72 -39.03
CA ILE A 171 2.00 0.27 -39.08
C ILE A 171 1.61 -0.05 -40.53
N GLU A 172 2.60 -0.37 -41.37
CA GLU A 172 2.35 -1.13 -42.60
C GLU A 172 1.96 -2.56 -42.20
N ARG A 173 0.76 -2.99 -42.63
CA ARG A 173 0.32 -4.37 -42.49
C ARG A 173 0.89 -5.15 -43.67
N ASP A 174 1.92 -5.96 -43.43
CA ASP A 174 2.31 -7.00 -44.38
C ASP A 174 1.32 -8.18 -44.24
N GLU A 175 0.36 -8.24 -45.16
CA GLU A 175 -0.31 -9.48 -45.53
C GLU A 175 0.64 -10.30 -46.42
N ASP A 176 1.09 -11.45 -45.93
CA ASP A 176 1.31 -12.71 -46.68
C ASP A 176 2.50 -13.51 -46.13
N VAL A 177 2.20 -14.61 -45.43
CA VAL A 177 3.14 -15.74 -45.33
C VAL A 177 2.37 -17.03 -45.59
N LYS A 178 2.42 -17.50 -46.85
CA LYS A 178 2.16 -18.89 -47.22
C LYS A 178 3.45 -19.71 -47.07
N ASN A 179 3.28 -20.87 -46.43
CA ASN A 179 4.01 -22.15 -46.55
C ASN A 179 5.40 -22.19 -47.19
N GLY A 180 6.36 -22.79 -46.46
CA GLY A 180 7.56 -23.40 -47.07
C GLY A 180 8.54 -23.99 -46.05
N ASN A 181 8.70 -25.33 -46.07
CA ASN A 181 9.61 -26.11 -45.24
C ASN A 181 11.10 -26.00 -45.64
N LEU A 182 11.97 -26.25 -44.65
CA LEU A 182 13.34 -26.80 -44.64
C LEU A 182 14.30 -26.51 -45.82
N THR A 183 15.51 -26.04 -45.50
CA THR A 183 16.79 -26.76 -45.77
C THR A 183 18.01 -26.02 -45.19
N SER A 184 19.02 -26.80 -44.79
CA SER A 184 20.32 -26.38 -44.28
C SER A 184 21.29 -25.99 -45.39
N CYS A 185 22.12 -24.96 -45.20
CA CYS A 185 23.44 -24.83 -45.85
C CYS A 185 24.41 -24.02 -44.97
N ARG A 186 25.65 -24.50 -44.90
CA ARG A 186 26.83 -23.91 -44.24
C ARG A 186 27.51 -22.87 -45.13
N GLU A 187 28.27 -21.98 -44.46
CA GLU A 187 29.35 -21.09 -44.97
C GLU A 187 28.90 -19.95 -45.90
N SER A 188 29.36 -18.70 -45.80
CA SER A 188 30.66 -18.18 -45.39
C SER A 188 30.57 -16.66 -45.05
N CYS A 189 31.60 -16.15 -44.38
CA CYS A 189 31.76 -14.78 -43.90
C CYS A 189 32.00 -13.79 -45.05
N SER A 190 31.20 -12.72 -45.14
CA SER A 190 31.68 -11.34 -45.37
C SER A 190 30.52 -10.36 -45.61
N GLN A 191 30.78 -9.11 -45.21
CA GLN A 191 30.03 -7.87 -45.44
C GLN A 191 29.05 -7.44 -44.37
N GLY A 192 29.29 -6.20 -43.92
CA GLY A 192 28.56 -5.51 -42.87
C GLY A 192 27.08 -5.36 -43.22
N SER A 193 26.25 -5.63 -42.23
CA SER A 193 24.86 -5.23 -42.21
C SER A 193 24.53 -4.91 -40.78
N SER A 194 24.07 -3.68 -40.55
CA SER A 194 23.49 -3.24 -39.28
C SER A 194 22.54 -4.33 -38.79
N LYS A 195 22.92 -5.01 -37.72
CA LYS A 195 22.03 -5.92 -37.01
C LYS A 195 20.91 -5.06 -36.43
N ARG A 196 19.85 -4.87 -37.21
CA ARG A 196 18.56 -4.38 -36.74
C ARG A 196 18.12 -5.39 -35.69
N LEU A 197 18.33 -5.06 -34.41
CA LEU A 197 17.78 -5.83 -33.30
C LEU A 197 16.26 -5.90 -33.53
N LYS A 198 15.76 -7.05 -33.95
CA LYS A 198 14.33 -7.35 -33.90
C LYS A 198 13.99 -7.45 -32.42
N ILE A 199 13.53 -6.34 -31.85
CA ILE A 199 12.95 -6.31 -30.51
C ILE A 199 11.64 -7.08 -30.61
N SER A 200 11.67 -8.35 -30.21
CA SER A 200 10.46 -9.09 -29.85
C SER A 200 9.93 -8.42 -28.59
N VAL A 201 9.13 -7.36 -28.76
CA VAL A 201 8.30 -6.84 -27.68
C VAL A 201 7.32 -7.97 -27.36
N THR A 202 7.55 -8.64 -26.24
CA THR A 202 6.71 -9.76 -25.80
C THR A 202 5.31 -9.24 -25.49
N VAL A 203 4.27 -10.02 -25.82
CA VAL A 203 2.85 -9.67 -25.56
C VAL A 203 2.62 -9.23 -24.11
N ALA A 204 3.30 -9.88 -23.16
CA ALA A 204 3.26 -9.52 -21.74
C ALA A 204 3.74 -8.08 -21.44
N LYS A 205 4.72 -7.56 -22.19
CA LYS A 205 5.18 -6.17 -22.05
C LYS A 205 4.09 -5.19 -22.53
N ILE A 206 3.36 -5.53 -23.59
CA ILE A 206 2.27 -4.71 -24.13
C ILE A 206 1.10 -4.66 -23.15
N GLU A 207 0.69 -5.79 -22.59
CA GLU A 207 -0.40 -5.87 -21.60
C GLU A 207 -0.05 -5.07 -20.33
N THR A 208 1.18 -5.23 -19.82
CA THR A 208 1.65 -4.47 -18.65
C THR A 208 1.66 -2.97 -18.93
N PHE A 209 2.11 -2.56 -20.12
CA PHE A 209 2.12 -1.14 -20.53
C PHE A 209 0.70 -0.55 -20.62
N ALA A 210 -0.26 -1.31 -21.17
CA ALA A 210 -1.66 -0.90 -21.21
C ALA A 210 -2.25 -0.75 -19.80
N LEU A 211 -1.97 -1.70 -18.90
CA LEU A 211 -2.40 -1.64 -17.50
C LEU A 211 -1.77 -0.48 -16.75
N LEU A 212 -0.50 -0.16 -16.99
CA LEU A 212 0.16 1.01 -16.37
C LEU A 212 -0.46 2.34 -16.84
N ASN A 213 -0.81 2.47 -18.12
CA ASN A 213 -1.56 3.64 -18.60
C ASN A 213 -2.92 3.75 -17.92
N ARG A 214 -3.64 2.63 -17.79
CA ARG A 214 -4.94 2.59 -17.12
C ARG A 214 -4.82 2.93 -15.63
N LEU A 215 -3.82 2.38 -14.93
CA LEU A 215 -3.52 2.72 -13.55
C LEU A 215 -3.22 4.21 -13.39
N LYS A 216 -2.37 4.78 -14.25
CA LYS A 216 -2.05 6.22 -14.23
C LYS A 216 -3.31 7.07 -14.39
N LYS A 217 -4.23 6.69 -15.28
CA LYS A 217 -5.52 7.37 -15.44
C LYS A 217 -6.38 7.27 -14.17
N VAL A 218 -6.58 6.07 -13.64
CA VAL A 218 -7.38 5.81 -12.43
C VAL A 218 -6.82 6.56 -11.21
N LEU A 219 -5.51 6.56 -11.02
CA LEU A 219 -4.86 7.30 -9.94
C LEU A 219 -5.06 8.81 -10.08
N ASN A 220 -4.88 9.37 -11.30
CA ASN A 220 -5.09 10.80 -11.55
C ASN A 220 -6.55 11.22 -11.27
N GLU A 221 -7.53 10.41 -11.68
CA GLU A 221 -8.96 10.63 -11.38
C GLU A 221 -9.23 10.58 -9.87
N ALA A 222 -8.46 9.78 -9.13
CA ALA A 222 -8.49 9.70 -7.68
C ALA A 222 -7.72 10.85 -6.97
N GLY A 223 -7.07 11.75 -7.71
CA GLY A 223 -6.21 12.80 -7.14
C GLY A 223 -4.84 12.31 -6.67
N ILE A 224 -4.45 11.09 -7.06
CA ILE A 224 -3.16 10.47 -6.74
C ILE A 224 -2.22 10.61 -7.93
N GLU A 225 -1.10 11.30 -7.75
CA GLU A 225 -0.08 11.49 -8.78
C GLU A 225 0.70 10.19 -9.05
N ARG A 226 1.00 9.45 -7.97
CA ARG A 226 1.84 8.25 -8.01
C ARG A 226 1.46 7.25 -6.93
N LEU A 227 1.48 5.98 -7.32
CA LEU A 227 1.57 4.81 -6.44
C LEU A 227 2.88 4.10 -6.77
N ILE A 228 3.79 4.01 -5.80
CA ILE A 228 5.13 3.43 -5.99
C ILE A 228 5.31 2.28 -5.01
N SER A 229 5.44 1.06 -5.53
CA SER A 229 5.83 -0.10 -4.71
C SER A 229 7.35 -0.14 -4.55
N PHE A 230 7.83 -0.50 -3.37
CA PHE A 230 9.26 -0.68 -3.10
C PHE A 230 9.48 -1.96 -2.27
N PRO A 231 10.59 -2.68 -2.48
CA PRO A 231 10.84 -3.93 -1.78
C PRO A 231 11.09 -3.67 -0.29
N VAL A 232 10.66 -4.61 0.55
CA VAL A 232 10.89 -4.60 1.99
C VAL A 232 11.44 -5.94 2.47
N VAL A 233 11.83 -6.05 3.75
CA VAL A 233 12.52 -7.22 4.29
C VAL A 233 11.55 -8.06 5.12
N HIS A 234 10.88 -9.01 4.48
CA HIS A 234 9.93 -9.91 5.15
C HIS A 234 9.90 -11.34 4.57
N CYS A 235 9.01 -11.58 3.60
CA CYS A 235 8.97 -12.79 2.78
C CYS A 235 9.40 -12.44 1.34
N PRO A 236 9.70 -13.44 0.47
CA PRO A 236 9.94 -13.17 -0.94
C PRO A 236 8.79 -12.38 -1.57
N GLU A 237 9.11 -11.36 -2.36
CA GLU A 237 8.13 -10.45 -2.98
C GLU A 237 7.21 -9.76 -1.97
N SER A 238 7.79 -9.25 -0.88
CA SER A 238 7.12 -8.30 0.01
C SER A 238 7.45 -6.86 -0.38
N PHE A 239 6.45 -5.99 -0.28
CA PHE A 239 6.55 -4.59 -0.66
C PHE A 239 5.94 -3.67 0.38
N GLY A 240 6.47 -2.46 0.45
CA GLY A 240 5.76 -1.28 0.94
C GLY A 240 5.27 -0.44 -0.24
N VAL A 241 4.44 0.56 0.04
CA VAL A 241 3.88 1.48 -0.97
C VAL A 241 3.96 2.93 -0.56
N VAL A 242 4.35 3.78 -1.50
CA VAL A 242 4.23 5.24 -1.42
C VAL A 242 3.03 5.69 -2.25
N LEU A 243 2.12 6.43 -1.62
CA LEU A 243 1.05 7.17 -2.28
C LEU A 243 1.37 8.66 -2.21
N LYS A 244 1.48 9.30 -3.36
CA LYS A 244 1.69 10.75 -3.48
C LYS A 244 0.47 11.37 -4.14
N ALA A 245 -0.20 12.28 -3.45
CA ALA A 245 -1.27 13.07 -4.04
C ALA A 245 -0.74 14.11 -5.02
N ALA A 246 -1.59 14.54 -5.93
CA ALA A 246 -1.26 15.64 -6.84
C ALA A 246 -1.09 16.96 -6.07
N ASP A 247 -0.20 17.81 -6.57
CA ASP A 247 -0.09 19.19 -6.11
C ASP A 247 -1.38 19.96 -6.39
N ARG A 248 -1.74 20.88 -5.50
CA ARG A 248 -2.94 21.71 -5.59
C ARG A 248 -2.58 23.18 -5.65
N ILE A 249 -3.44 24.00 -6.26
CA ILE A 249 -3.26 25.45 -6.31
C ILE A 249 -4.32 26.08 -5.42
N ASN A 250 -3.90 26.93 -4.48
CA ASN A 250 -4.83 27.63 -3.61
C ASN A 250 -5.45 28.88 -4.29
N SER A 251 -6.36 29.56 -3.60
CA SER A 251 -7.10 30.71 -4.15
C SER A 251 -6.23 31.92 -4.56
N ILE A 252 -4.98 31.98 -4.11
CA ILE A 252 -4.03 33.05 -4.46
C ILE A 252 -2.97 32.59 -5.48
N GLY A 253 -3.14 31.42 -6.09
CA GLY A 253 -2.24 30.90 -7.12
C GLY A 253 -0.96 30.25 -6.59
N LYS A 254 -0.82 30.05 -5.27
CA LYS A 254 0.33 29.35 -4.68
C LYS A 254 0.16 27.84 -4.88
N ALA A 255 1.19 27.21 -5.43
CA ALA A 255 1.29 25.76 -5.49
C ALA A 255 1.52 25.19 -4.09
N ILE A 256 0.68 24.24 -3.70
CA ILE A 256 0.73 23.51 -2.45
C ILE A 256 1.05 22.05 -2.79
N PRO A 257 2.14 21.49 -2.23
CA PRO A 257 2.53 20.13 -2.55
C PRO A 257 1.46 19.12 -2.10
N GLY A 258 1.30 18.05 -2.87
CA GLY A 258 0.45 16.93 -2.48
C GLY A 258 0.96 16.25 -1.21
N TRP A 259 0.05 15.65 -0.45
CA TRP A 259 0.42 14.83 0.71
C TRP A 259 1.11 13.54 0.26
N LYS A 260 1.91 12.96 1.16
CA LYS A 260 2.63 11.69 0.95
C LYS A 260 2.30 10.72 2.07
N VAL A 261 1.68 9.59 1.73
CA VAL A 261 1.44 8.48 2.66
C VAL A 261 2.33 7.32 2.28
N VAL A 262 2.98 6.70 3.26
CA VAL A 262 3.77 5.49 3.06
C VAL A 262 3.23 4.39 3.96
N TYR A 263 3.02 3.21 3.40
CA TYR A 263 2.62 2.01 4.14
C TYR A 263 3.69 0.94 4.00
N SER A 264 4.14 0.37 5.13
CA SER A 264 5.25 -0.58 5.16
C SER A 264 4.93 -1.95 4.59
N GLY A 265 3.67 -2.41 4.70
CA GLY A 265 3.41 -3.85 4.77
C GLY A 265 4.10 -4.45 6.00
N ASP A 266 4.42 -5.73 5.94
CA ASP A 266 5.25 -6.39 6.95
C ASP A 266 6.71 -6.26 6.59
N THR A 267 7.55 -5.89 7.57
CA THR A 267 8.98 -5.69 7.33
C THR A 267 9.81 -5.61 8.61
N ARG A 268 11.05 -6.07 8.53
CA ARG A 268 12.17 -5.51 9.31
C ARG A 268 12.44 -4.06 8.91
N PRO A 269 12.96 -3.21 9.81
CA PRO A 269 13.57 -1.95 9.43
C PRO A 269 14.63 -2.18 8.35
N CYS A 270 14.54 -1.41 7.28
CA CYS A 270 15.49 -1.43 6.17
C CYS A 270 15.69 -0.03 5.60
N SER A 271 16.78 0.15 4.86
CA SER A 271 17.14 1.41 4.19
C SER A 271 16.03 1.90 3.25
N GLU A 272 15.46 0.98 2.48
CA GLU A 272 14.44 1.24 1.48
C GLU A 272 13.18 1.81 2.11
N MET A 273 12.80 1.32 3.29
CA MET A 273 11.67 1.83 4.06
C MET A 273 11.94 3.26 4.56
N ILE A 274 13.15 3.56 5.03
CA ILE A 274 13.54 4.91 5.47
C ILE A 274 13.56 5.87 4.28
N GLU A 275 14.18 5.48 3.16
CA GLU A 275 14.28 6.27 1.93
C GLU A 275 12.91 6.59 1.33
N ALA A 276 12.06 5.56 1.19
CA ALA A 276 10.69 5.72 0.72
C ALA A 276 9.86 6.63 1.63
N SER A 277 10.12 6.60 2.95
CA SER A 277 9.41 7.39 3.95
C SER A 277 9.89 8.83 4.11
N GLN A 278 10.99 9.22 3.45
CA GLN A 278 11.58 10.55 3.61
C GLN A 278 10.53 11.66 3.42
N GLY A 279 10.32 12.48 4.46
CA GLY A 279 9.36 13.59 4.48
C GLY A 279 7.89 13.19 4.33
N ALA A 280 7.53 11.94 4.65
CA ALA A 280 6.14 11.48 4.57
C ALA A 280 5.22 12.31 5.47
N THR A 281 4.03 12.63 4.97
CA THR A 281 2.95 13.24 5.76
C THR A 281 2.42 12.25 6.79
N ILE A 282 2.25 11.00 6.37
CA ILE A 282 1.91 9.86 7.25
C ILE A 282 2.80 8.69 6.86
N LEU A 283 3.47 8.11 7.85
CA LEU A 283 4.05 6.78 7.77
C LEU A 283 3.14 5.81 8.55
N ILE A 284 2.52 4.85 7.86
CA ILE A 284 1.83 3.73 8.47
C ILE A 284 2.82 2.56 8.52
N HIS A 285 3.25 2.19 9.72
CA HIS A 285 4.29 1.18 9.90
C HIS A 285 3.79 0.02 10.75
N GLU A 286 4.16 -1.21 10.39
CA GLU A 286 3.95 -2.38 11.24
C GLU A 286 4.77 -2.26 12.54
N ALA A 287 4.17 -2.69 13.65
CA ALA A 287 4.81 -2.72 14.95
C ALA A 287 4.41 -4.02 15.65
N THR A 288 4.72 -5.14 14.99
CA THR A 288 4.21 -6.45 15.38
C THR A 288 4.63 -6.86 16.78
N PHE A 289 5.87 -6.57 17.16
CA PHE A 289 6.45 -6.99 18.43
C PHE A 289 6.65 -5.84 19.42
N GLU A 290 6.59 -6.17 20.70
CA GLU A 290 7.01 -5.27 21.78
C GLU A 290 8.54 -5.15 21.82
N ASP A 291 9.06 -4.09 22.43
CA ASP A 291 10.50 -3.80 22.43
C ASP A 291 11.32 -4.87 23.17
N GLY A 292 10.72 -5.56 24.15
CA GLY A 292 11.33 -6.70 24.84
C GLY A 292 11.51 -7.95 23.96
N MET A 293 10.90 -7.97 22.76
CA MET A 293 10.82 -9.13 21.88
C MET A 293 11.65 -8.96 20.59
N ALA A 294 12.72 -8.16 20.61
CA ALA A 294 13.55 -7.90 19.44
C ALA A 294 14.09 -9.18 18.75
N GLY A 295 14.41 -10.23 19.52
CA GLY A 295 14.85 -11.52 18.94
C GLY A 295 13.77 -12.20 18.09
N GLU A 296 12.52 -12.18 18.54
CA GLU A 296 11.35 -12.69 17.79
C GLU A 296 11.03 -11.84 16.58
N ALA A 297 11.14 -10.52 16.72
CA ALA A 297 10.99 -9.56 15.62
C ALA A 297 12.00 -9.84 14.50
N ILE A 298 13.28 -10.06 14.85
CA ILE A 298 14.32 -10.44 13.89
C ILE A 298 14.02 -11.80 13.26
N ALA A 299 13.71 -12.81 14.07
CA ALA A 299 13.50 -14.17 13.59
C ALA A 299 12.31 -14.31 12.63
N LYS A 300 11.27 -13.48 12.80
CA LYS A 300 10.06 -13.49 11.98
C LYS A 300 10.00 -12.37 10.94
N ASN A 301 11.08 -11.62 10.80
CA ASN A 301 11.20 -10.47 9.91
C ASN A 301 10.10 -9.40 10.08
N HIS A 302 9.84 -8.99 11.32
CA HIS A 302 8.91 -7.93 11.69
C HIS A 302 9.58 -6.85 12.55
N SER A 303 8.93 -5.71 12.75
CA SER A 303 9.44 -4.62 13.56
C SER A 303 8.95 -4.66 15.00
N THR A 304 9.80 -4.21 15.92
CA THR A 304 9.35 -3.78 17.24
C THR A 304 8.72 -2.39 17.17
N THR A 305 8.00 -1.98 18.22
CA THR A 305 7.43 -0.63 18.35
C THR A 305 8.51 0.45 18.22
N LYS A 306 9.61 0.32 18.97
CA LYS A 306 10.71 1.29 18.96
C LYS A 306 11.39 1.39 17.60
N GLU A 307 11.60 0.26 16.94
CA GLU A 307 12.20 0.23 15.61
C GLU A 307 11.32 0.93 14.56
N ALA A 308 9.99 0.70 14.59
CA ALA A 308 9.05 1.37 13.70
C ALA A 308 9.04 2.90 13.91
N ILE A 309 9.12 3.35 15.17
CA ILE A 309 9.25 4.78 15.52
C ILE A 309 10.58 5.34 15.04
N GLU A 310 11.68 4.59 15.19
CA GLU A 310 13.01 5.01 14.73
C GLU A 310 13.08 5.18 13.21
N VAL A 311 12.45 4.27 12.44
CA VAL A 311 12.30 4.43 10.98
C VAL A 311 11.59 5.75 10.65
N GLY A 312 10.49 6.07 11.34
CA GLY A 312 9.77 7.32 11.15
C GLY A 312 10.60 8.56 11.49
N ASN A 313 11.40 8.50 12.55
CA ASN A 313 12.30 9.58 12.96
C ASN A 313 13.41 9.81 11.93
N LEU A 314 14.08 8.74 11.47
CA LEU A 314 15.13 8.80 10.45
C LEU A 314 14.59 9.29 9.10
N ALA A 315 13.33 8.98 8.80
CA ALA A 315 12.63 9.45 7.62
C ALA A 315 12.09 10.89 7.75
N ALA A 316 12.20 11.53 8.92
CA ALA A 316 11.56 12.80 9.22
C ALA A 316 10.06 12.80 8.83
N ALA A 317 9.37 11.68 9.07
CA ALA A 317 7.93 11.58 8.85
C ALA A 317 7.19 12.51 9.81
N TYR A 318 6.15 13.19 9.32
CA TYR A 318 5.37 14.12 10.14
C TYR A 318 4.56 13.39 11.20
N ARG A 319 3.90 12.29 10.82
CA ARG A 319 3.17 11.40 11.74
C ARG A 319 3.52 9.95 11.44
N VAL A 320 3.67 9.17 12.50
CA VAL A 320 3.83 7.71 12.43
C VAL A 320 2.57 7.08 13.03
N ILE A 321 1.94 6.16 12.30
CA ILE A 321 0.80 5.39 12.78
C ILE A 321 1.22 3.94 12.83
N LEU A 322 1.23 3.38 14.03
CA LEU A 322 1.58 2.00 14.27
C LEU A 322 0.36 1.11 14.06
N THR A 323 0.54 0.00 13.38
CA THR A 323 -0.51 -1.01 13.12
C THR A 323 0.10 -2.42 13.11
N HIS A 324 -0.69 -3.43 12.73
CA HIS A 324 -0.27 -4.82 12.57
C HIS A 324 0.36 -5.38 13.86
N PHE A 325 -0.33 -5.21 14.99
CA PHE A 325 0.16 -5.64 16.29
C PHE A 325 -0.01 -7.16 16.46
N SER A 326 0.96 -7.82 17.10
CA SER A 326 0.83 -9.22 17.49
C SER A 326 -0.42 -9.44 18.33
N GLN A 327 -1.25 -10.41 17.94
CA GLN A 327 -2.42 -10.80 18.73
C GLN A 327 -2.08 -11.69 19.92
N ARG A 328 -0.85 -12.18 20.01
CA ARG A 328 -0.37 -12.97 21.16
C ARG A 328 -0.14 -12.09 22.38
N TYR A 329 0.13 -10.80 22.16
CA TYR A 329 0.37 -9.80 23.20
C TYR A 329 -0.50 -8.58 22.90
N PRO A 330 -1.82 -8.63 23.16
CA PRO A 330 -2.76 -7.57 22.83
C PRO A 330 -2.64 -6.35 23.75
N LYS A 331 -1.41 -5.97 24.11
CA LYS A 331 -1.10 -4.79 24.92
C LYS A 331 -1.11 -3.55 24.03
N ILE A 332 -1.51 -2.41 24.59
CA ILE A 332 -1.30 -1.13 23.91
C ILE A 332 0.17 -0.77 24.03
N PRO A 333 0.86 -0.49 22.92
CA PRO A 333 2.26 -0.08 22.96
C PRO A 333 2.48 1.07 23.95
N VAL A 334 3.43 0.89 24.87
CA VAL A 334 3.80 1.91 25.83
C VAL A 334 4.73 2.91 25.15
N LEU A 335 4.17 4.03 24.71
CA LEU A 335 4.96 5.14 24.14
C LEU A 335 5.54 6.02 25.25
N ASP A 336 6.79 6.46 25.09
CA ASP A 336 7.37 7.55 25.90
C ASP A 336 6.80 8.92 25.47
N GLU A 337 6.93 9.93 26.33
CA GLU A 337 6.35 11.26 26.07
C GLU A 337 6.85 11.88 24.76
N ILE A 338 8.13 11.67 24.42
CA ILE A 338 8.75 12.19 23.19
C ILE A 338 8.09 11.58 21.95
N SER A 339 7.93 10.25 21.93
CA SER A 339 7.33 9.53 20.81
C SER A 339 5.84 9.85 20.66
N MET A 340 5.12 10.13 21.75
CA MET A 340 3.69 10.48 21.68
C MET A 340 3.41 11.71 20.81
N HIS A 341 4.37 12.64 20.69
CA HIS A 341 4.18 13.86 19.91
C HIS A 341 4.08 13.62 18.40
N LYS A 342 4.60 12.49 17.90
CA LYS A 342 4.57 12.13 16.46
C LYS A 342 3.85 10.82 16.17
N THR A 343 3.76 9.94 17.15
CA THR A 343 3.30 8.57 16.97
C THR A 343 1.88 8.38 17.48
N CYS A 344 1.08 7.66 16.69
CA CYS A 344 -0.27 7.24 17.02
C CYS A 344 -0.38 5.71 16.91
N ILE A 345 -1.34 5.14 17.64
CA ILE A 345 -1.62 3.70 17.66
C ILE A 345 -2.94 3.49 16.93
N ALA A 346 -2.95 2.68 15.88
CA ALA A 346 -4.17 2.34 15.18
C ALA A 346 -5.03 1.38 16.02
N PHE A 347 -6.34 1.53 15.89
CA PHE A 347 -7.35 0.59 16.39
C PHE A 347 -8.26 0.20 15.25
N ASP A 348 -8.85 -0.98 15.34
CA ASP A 348 -9.90 -1.38 14.43
C ASP A 348 -11.01 -0.32 14.41
N LEU A 349 -11.45 0.01 13.20
CA LEU A 349 -12.45 1.04 12.88
C LEU A 349 -12.01 2.48 13.20
N MET A 350 -10.77 2.70 13.63
CA MET A 350 -10.21 4.04 13.78
C MET A 350 -10.15 4.72 12.41
N THR A 351 -10.66 5.95 12.37
CA THR A 351 -10.69 6.78 11.17
C THR A 351 -9.95 8.08 11.44
N ILE A 352 -9.05 8.45 10.51
CA ILE A 352 -8.21 9.64 10.61
C ILE A 352 -8.44 10.48 9.36
N ASN A 353 -8.90 11.71 9.54
CA ASN A 353 -8.92 12.70 8.48
C ASN A 353 -7.59 13.46 8.43
N LEU A 354 -7.07 13.75 7.24
CA LEU A 354 -5.80 14.49 7.09
C LEU A 354 -5.82 15.86 7.77
N ALA A 355 -6.98 16.52 7.81
CA ALA A 355 -7.15 17.80 8.49
C ALA A 355 -6.88 17.72 10.01
N ASP A 356 -7.04 16.54 10.60
CA ASP A 356 -6.96 16.33 12.05
C ASP A 356 -5.62 15.71 12.50
N LEU A 357 -4.65 15.50 11.60
CA LEU A 357 -3.35 14.90 11.93
C LEU A 357 -2.59 15.64 13.03
N HIS A 358 -2.72 16.97 13.06
CA HIS A 358 -2.10 17.82 14.07
C HIS A 358 -2.70 17.62 15.48
N VAL A 359 -3.91 17.06 15.58
CA VAL A 359 -4.63 16.79 16.83
C VAL A 359 -4.28 15.42 17.42
N LEU A 360 -3.96 14.42 16.59
CA LEU A 360 -3.76 13.03 17.03
C LEU A 360 -2.86 12.86 18.26
N PRO A 361 -1.68 13.50 18.35
CA PRO A 361 -0.82 13.39 19.54
C PRO A 361 -1.50 13.79 20.85
N LYS A 362 -2.42 14.76 20.79
CA LYS A 362 -3.15 15.28 21.95
C LYS A 362 -4.15 14.27 22.51
N LEU A 363 -4.50 13.23 21.75
CA LEU A 363 -5.43 12.17 22.17
C LEU A 363 -4.74 11.05 22.95
N ILE A 364 -3.42 10.87 22.80
CA ILE A 364 -2.69 9.75 23.40
C ILE A 364 -2.81 9.68 24.92
N PRO A 365 -2.71 10.79 25.70
CA PRO A 365 -2.88 10.71 27.15
C PRO A 365 -4.25 10.18 27.58
N TYR A 366 -5.30 10.51 26.83
CA TYR A 366 -6.66 10.05 27.10
C TYR A 366 -6.85 8.58 26.71
N LEU A 367 -6.23 8.14 25.61
CA LEU A 367 -6.23 6.73 25.23
C LEU A 367 -5.53 5.87 26.29
N LYS A 368 -4.38 6.32 26.81
CA LYS A 368 -3.71 5.64 27.93
C LYS A 368 -4.59 5.53 29.17
N LEU A 369 -5.39 6.56 29.47
CA LEU A 369 -6.32 6.51 30.58
C LEU A 369 -7.47 5.53 30.33
N LEU A 370 -8.04 5.54 29.12
CA LEU A 370 -9.18 4.69 28.74
C LEU A 370 -8.82 3.21 28.83
N PHE A 371 -7.61 2.86 28.40
CA PHE A 371 -7.13 1.49 28.38
C PHE A 371 -6.20 1.15 29.55
N ARG A 372 -6.23 1.95 30.61
CA ARG A 372 -5.36 1.77 31.77
C ARG A 372 -5.52 0.39 32.40
N THR A 373 -6.74 -0.14 32.39
CA THR A 373 -7.07 -1.43 33.00
C THR A 373 -6.48 -2.58 32.20
N GLU A 374 -6.61 -2.54 30.88
CA GLU A 374 -5.97 -3.47 29.93
C GLU A 374 -4.44 -3.35 29.96
N MET A 375 -3.90 -2.17 30.27
CA MET A 375 -2.46 -1.97 30.50
C MET A 375 -1.97 -2.44 31.88
N LEU A 376 -2.87 -2.62 32.88
CA LEU A 376 -2.51 -2.96 34.26
C LEU A 376 -2.79 -4.43 34.63
N ILE A 377 -3.86 -5.03 34.09
CA ILE A 377 -4.28 -6.41 34.41
C ILE A 377 -3.19 -7.43 34.07
N ASP A 378 -2.32 -7.15 33.10
CA ASP A 378 -1.29 -8.10 32.64
C ASP A 378 0.08 -7.96 33.36
N ASN A 379 0.32 -6.94 34.20
CA ASN A 379 1.56 -6.89 35.00
C ASN A 379 1.59 -7.96 36.10
N SER A 380 0.45 -8.61 36.40
CA SER A 380 0.36 -9.71 37.37
C SER A 380 0.53 -11.10 36.76
N ASP A 381 0.33 -11.25 35.44
CA ASP A 381 0.45 -12.56 34.76
C ASP A 381 1.89 -12.84 34.29
N ASP A 382 2.73 -11.80 34.14
CA ASP A 382 4.17 -11.93 33.83
C ASP A 382 5.01 -12.49 35.03
N HIS A 383 4.38 -12.95 36.12
CA HIS A 383 5.04 -13.50 37.32
C HIS A 383 4.77 -14.98 37.62
N VAL A 384 4.11 -15.74 36.75
CA VAL A 384 3.69 -17.12 37.09
C VAL A 384 4.53 -18.24 36.44
N GLU A 385 5.41 -17.97 35.46
CA GLU A 385 6.13 -19.06 34.74
C GLU A 385 7.59 -19.34 35.15
N GLU A 386 8.20 -18.63 36.10
CA GLU A 386 9.58 -18.95 36.55
C GLU A 386 9.69 -19.81 37.82
N ALA A 387 8.58 -20.36 38.32
CA ALA A 387 8.59 -21.27 39.47
C ALA A 387 7.98 -22.63 39.14
N GLY A 388 8.65 -23.42 38.30
CA GLY A 388 8.28 -24.83 38.13
C GLY A 388 8.95 -25.57 36.99
N LEU A 389 10.24 -25.92 37.16
CA LEU A 389 10.79 -27.29 36.98
C LEU A 389 12.29 -27.32 37.29
#